data_AF-A0A0K1R9V6-F1
#
_entry.id   AF-A0A0K1R9V6-F1
#
_cell.length_a   1.000
_cell.length_b   1.000
_cell.length_c   1.000
_cell.angle_alpha   90.00
_cell.angle_beta   90.00
_cell.angle_gamma   90.00
#
_symmetry.space_group_name_H-M   'P 1'
#
loop_
_entity.id
_entity.type
_entity.pdbx_description
1 polymer ?
#
loop_
_entity_poly.entity_id
_entity_poly.type
_entity_poly.pdbx_seq_one_letter_code
_entity_poly.pdbx_strand_id
1 'polypeptide(L)'
;MSISASEARRTLYPLIQQVNNDRDAVEIVSRHGNAVLMSAEDYEAWLETAYLFKTRENARRLTQAYEDALNGAVAEHDVDLDVELDA
;
A
#
# COMPACT_ATOMS: atom_id res chain seq x y z
N MET A 1 -13.78 -11.54 2.72
CA MET A 1 -14.17 -12.84 3.32
C MET A 1 -13.81 -12.81 4.80
N SER A 2 -14.59 -13.42 5.70
CA SER A 2 -14.30 -13.45 7.14
C SER A 2 -14.20 -14.88 7.66
N ILE A 3 -13.22 -15.15 8.53
CA ILE A 3 -13.01 -16.45 9.17
C ILE A 3 -12.89 -16.31 10.69
N SER A 4 -13.12 -17.38 11.44
CA SER A 4 -12.91 -17.37 12.89
C SER A 4 -11.42 -17.40 13.24
N ALA A 5 -11.03 -16.81 14.38
CA ALA A 5 -9.65 -16.89 14.87
C ALA A 5 -9.16 -18.33 15.09
N SER A 6 -10.05 -19.26 15.47
CA SER A 6 -9.71 -20.68 15.63
C SER A 6 -9.37 -21.34 14.30
N GLU A 7 -10.10 -20.98 13.24
CA GLU A 7 -9.82 -21.44 11.88
C GLU A 7 -8.54 -20.82 11.34
N ALA A 8 -8.38 -19.49 11.48
CA ALA A 8 -7.18 -18.79 11.08
C ALA A 8 -5.91 -19.39 11.68
N ARG A 9 -5.95 -19.74 12.97
CA ARG A 9 -4.84 -20.43 13.66
C ARG A 9 -4.54 -21.81 13.05
N ARG A 10 -5.56 -22.57 12.68
CA ARG A 10 -5.40 -23.91 12.09
C ARG A 10 -4.84 -23.86 10.68
N THR A 11 -5.15 -22.81 9.91
CA THR A 11 -4.83 -22.69 8.49
C THR A 11 -3.94 -21.49 8.18
N LEU A 12 -3.10 -21.05 9.13
CA LEU A 12 -2.35 -19.80 9.01
C LEU A 12 -1.42 -19.77 7.79
N TYR A 13 -0.64 -20.82 7.54
CA TYR A 13 0.27 -20.86 6.39
C TYR A 13 -0.45 -20.83 5.04
N PRO A 14 -1.49 -21.66 4.80
CA PRO A 14 -2.33 -21.53 3.61
C PRO A 14 -2.92 -20.13 3.44
N LEU A 15 -3.39 -19.50 4.54
CA LEU A 15 -3.95 -18.15 4.49
C LEU A 15 -2.90 -17.11 4.10
N ILE A 16 -1.69 -17.19 4.65
CA ILE A 16 -0.59 -16.30 4.26
C ILE A 16 -0.30 -16.45 2.75
N GLN A 17 -0.22 -17.68 2.24
CA GLN A 17 -0.02 -17.91 0.82
C GLN A 17 -1.17 -17.32 -0.02
N GLN A 18 -2.42 -17.54 0.41
CA GLN A 18 -3.60 -17.02 -0.25
C GLN A 18 -3.59 -15.49 -0.34
N VAL A 19 -3.38 -14.77 0.77
CA VAL A 19 -3.39 -13.29 0.75
C VAL A 19 -2.26 -12.70 -0.07
N ASN A 20 -1.12 -13.39 -0.19
CA ASN A 20 -0.02 -12.94 -1.05
C ASN A 20 -0.30 -13.18 -2.54
N ASN A 21 -0.90 -14.32 -2.89
CA ASN A 21 -1.18 -14.69 -4.27
C ASN A 21 -2.40 -13.93 -4.84
N ASP A 22 -3.48 -13.90 -4.07
CA ASP A 22 -4.77 -13.38 -4.52
C ASP A 22 -4.87 -11.87 -4.30
N ARG A 23 -3.97 -11.28 -3.49
CA ARG A 23 -3.97 -9.86 -3.09
C ARG A 23 -5.27 -9.42 -2.40
N ASP A 24 -6.00 -10.37 -1.83
CA ASP A 24 -7.25 -10.16 -1.12
C ASP A 24 -7.06 -10.23 0.39
N ALA A 25 -7.55 -9.23 1.10
CA ALA A 25 -7.53 -9.20 2.55
C ALA A 25 -8.59 -10.14 3.17
N VAL A 26 -8.21 -10.82 4.25
CA VAL A 26 -9.08 -11.71 5.02
C VAL A 26 -9.31 -11.14 6.40
N GLU A 27 -10.57 -11.01 6.81
CA GLU A 27 -10.93 -10.61 8.17
C GLU A 27 -10.94 -11.83 9.09
N ILE A 28 -10.27 -11.72 10.23
CA ILE A 28 -10.23 -12.72 11.29
C ILE A 28 -11.09 -12.21 12.45
N VAL A 29 -12.19 -12.91 12.72
CA VAL A 29 -13.17 -12.55 13.75
C VAL A 29 -12.88 -13.32 15.04
N SER A 30 -12.83 -12.61 16.18
CA SER A 30 -12.62 -13.18 17.51
C SER A 30 -13.52 -12.53 18.55
N ARG A 31 -13.76 -13.23 19.66
CA ARG A 31 -14.48 -12.69 20.83
C ARG A 31 -13.79 -11.47 21.46
N HIS A 32 -12.50 -11.27 21.18
CA HIS A 32 -11.68 -10.18 21.73
C HIS A 32 -11.40 -9.06 20.71
N GLY A 33 -12.08 -9.07 19.57
CA GLY A 33 -11.88 -8.09 18.49
C GLY A 33 -11.41 -8.74 17.19
N ASN A 34 -11.60 -8.01 16.08
CA ASN A 34 -11.27 -8.51 14.76
C ASN A 34 -9.89 -8.03 14.33
N ALA A 35 -9.26 -8.79 13.44
CA ALA A 35 -8.01 -8.43 12.80
C ALA A 35 -8.13 -8.63 11.29
N VAL A 36 -7.26 -7.99 10.52
CA VAL A 36 -7.16 -8.21 9.07
C VAL A 36 -5.81 -8.81 8.76
N LEU A 37 -5.80 -9.87 7.97
CA LEU A 37 -4.61 -10.45 7.35
C LEU A 37 -4.60 -10.04 5.88
N MET A 38 -3.48 -9.49 5.42
CA MET A 38 -3.24 -9.13 4.02
C MET A 38 -1.76 -9.35 3.68
N SER A 39 -1.39 -9.26 2.40
CA SER A 39 0.01 -9.30 2.02
C SER A 39 0.78 -8.11 2.64
N ALA A 40 2.05 -8.32 2.97
CA ALA A 40 2.87 -7.24 3.54
C ALA A 40 3.05 -6.09 2.53
N GLU A 41 3.19 -6.43 1.25
CA GLU A 41 3.32 -5.46 0.16
C GLU A 41 2.04 -4.63 -0.01
N ASP A 42 0.84 -5.21 0.08
CA ASP A 42 -0.40 -4.42 0.05
C ASP A 42 -0.51 -3.50 1.27
N TYR A 43 -0.07 -3.95 2.44
CA TYR A 43 -0.05 -3.12 3.65
C TYR A 43 0.91 -1.92 3.49
N GLU A 44 2.11 -2.14 2.98
CA GLU A 44 3.09 -1.08 2.71
C GLU A 44 2.59 -0.10 1.66
N ALA A 45 2.07 -0.60 0.53
CA ALA A 45 1.48 0.24 -0.52
C ALA A 45 0.30 1.08 0.01
N TRP A 46 -0.51 0.50 0.91
CA TRP A 46 -1.61 1.23 1.51
C TRP A 46 -1.14 2.32 2.47
N LEU A 47 -0.12 2.05 3.30
CA LEU A 47 0.48 3.05 4.17
C LEU A 47 1.10 4.20 3.37
N GLU A 48 1.82 3.89 2.30
CA GLU A 48 2.41 4.89 1.42
C GLU A 48 1.32 5.74 0.75
N THR A 49 0.28 5.11 0.21
CA THR A 49 -0.86 5.83 -0.37
C THR A 49 -1.52 6.72 0.67
N ALA A 50 -1.81 6.22 1.86
CA ALA A 50 -2.39 7.01 2.95
C ALA A 50 -1.47 8.19 3.35
N TYR A 51 -0.16 7.98 3.34
CA TYR A 51 0.83 9.03 3.60
C TYR A 51 0.83 10.11 2.51
N LEU A 52 0.86 9.72 1.23
CA LEU A 52 0.80 10.65 0.09
C LEU A 52 -0.50 11.45 0.11
N PHE A 53 -1.61 10.84 0.49
CA PHE A 53 -2.91 11.50 0.55
C PHE A 53 -3.21 12.18 1.89
N LYS A 54 -2.24 12.24 2.82
CA LYS A 54 -2.44 12.78 4.18
C LYS A 54 -2.89 14.24 4.20
N THR A 55 -2.51 15.04 3.20
CA THR A 55 -2.99 16.42 3.05
C THR A 55 -3.72 16.60 1.74
N ARG A 56 -4.80 17.39 1.76
CA ARG A 56 -5.59 17.72 0.57
C ARG A 56 -4.73 18.36 -0.53
N GLU A 57 -3.78 19.19 -0.13
CA GLU A 57 -2.85 19.84 -1.05
C GLU A 57 -1.92 18.84 -1.73
N ASN A 58 -1.32 17.92 -0.97
CA ASN A 58 -0.45 16.90 -1.57
C ASN A 58 -1.24 15.94 -2.49
N ALA A 59 -2.45 15.55 -2.09
CA ALA A 59 -3.33 14.75 -2.93
C ALA A 59 -3.68 15.44 -4.26
N ARG A 60 -4.00 16.75 -4.23
CA ARG A 60 -4.24 17.53 -5.46
C ARG A 60 -3.00 17.58 -6.35
N ARG A 61 -1.83 17.87 -5.79
CA ARG A 61 -0.56 17.95 -6.54
C ARG A 61 -0.22 16.63 -7.21
N LEU A 62 -0.33 15.53 -6.46
CA LEU A 62 -0.04 14.19 -6.98
C LEU A 62 -1.00 13.81 -8.11
N THR A 63 -2.30 14.05 -7.92
CA THR A 63 -3.31 13.73 -8.94
C THR A 63 -3.11 14.58 -10.19
N GLN A 64 -2.83 15.89 -10.04
CA GLN A 64 -2.55 16.77 -11.17
C GLN A 64 -1.31 16.33 -11.93
N ALA A 65 -0.20 16.06 -11.23
CA ALA A 65 1.04 15.61 -11.86
C ALA A 65 0.84 14.27 -12.61
N TYR A 66 0.02 13.37 -12.08
CA TYR A 66 -0.36 12.12 -12.75
C TYR A 66 -1.16 12.38 -14.04
N GLU A 67 -2.16 13.27 -14.00
CA GLU A 67 -2.92 13.66 -15.19
C GLU A 67 -2.05 14.35 -16.24
N ASP A 68 -1.18 15.26 -15.83
CA ASP A 68 -0.24 15.97 -16.70
C ASP A 68 0.70 14.96 -17.39
N ALA A 69 1.22 13.98 -16.65
CA ALA A 69 2.04 12.90 -17.19
C ALA A 69 1.31 12.04 -18.24
N LEU A 70 0.07 11.65 -17.96
CA LEU A 70 -0.76 10.89 -18.91
C LEU A 70 -1.05 11.67 -20.20
N ASN A 71 -1.22 12.99 -20.08
CA ASN A 71 -1.50 13.88 -21.21
C ASN A 71 -0.21 14.35 -21.93
N GLY A 72 0.97 13.92 -21.48
CA GLY A 72 2.25 14.34 -22.03
C GLY A 72 2.62 15.80 -21.72
N ALA A 73 1.94 16.45 -20.78
CA ALA A 73 2.24 17.80 -20.29
C ALA A 73 3.41 17.77 -19.29
N VAL A 74 4.52 17.17 -19.71
CA VAL A 74 5.75 17.01 -18.91
C VAL A 74 6.86 17.87 -19.49
N ALA A 75 7.72 18.39 -18.62
CA ALA A 75 8.95 19.05 -19.00
C ALA A 75 10.12 18.12 -18.68
N GLU A 76 10.96 17.86 -19.66
CA GLU A 76 12.20 17.10 -19.46
C GLU A 76 13.23 18.01 -18.80
N HIS A 77 13.85 17.50 -17.75
CA HIS A 77 14.89 18.19 -17.00
C HIS A 77 16.03 17.19 -16.77
N ASP A 78 17.26 17.63 -17.01
CA ASP A 78 18.43 16.86 -16.61
C ASP A 78 18.43 16.74 -15.07
N VAL A 79 18.63 15.52 -14.58
CA VAL A 79 18.73 15.27 -13.14
C VAL A 79 20.19 15.49 -12.75
N ASP A 80 20.43 16.59 -12.03
CA ASP A 80 21.73 16.82 -11.40
C ASP A 80 21.85 15.90 -10.17
N LEU A 81 22.53 14.77 -10.36
CA LEU A 81 22.82 13.79 -9.31
C LEU A 81 24.18 14.03 -8.65
N ASP A 82 24.89 15.11 -9.02
CA ASP A 82 26.15 15.50 -8.39
C ASP A 82 25.87 16.21 -7.05
N VAL A 83 25.22 15.49 -6.13
CA VAL A 83 25.22 15.87 -4.73
C VAL A 83 26.61 15.52 -4.20
N GLU A 84 27.51 16.51 -4.17
CA GLU A 84 28.73 16.42 -3.37
C GLU A 84 28.31 16.03 -1.95
N LEU A 85 28.64 14.79 -1.58
CA LEU A 85 28.57 14.33 -0.19
C LEU A 85 29.64 15.10 0.56
N ASP A 86 29.29 16.29 1.05
CA ASP A 86 30.09 17.02 2.02
C ASP A 86 30.30 16.10 3.23
N ALA A 87 31.55 15.66 3.36
CA ALA A 87 32.06 14.75 4.39
C ALA A 87 32.15 15.40 5.78
#